data_AF-A0A8J6JDY7-F1
#
_entry.id   AF-A0A8J6JDY7-F1
#
_cell.length_a   1.000
_cell.length_b   1.000
_cell.length_c   1.000
_cell.angle_alpha   90.00
_cell.angle_beta   90.00
_cell.angle_gamma   90.00
#
_symmetry.space_group_name_H-M   'P 1'
#
loop_
_entity.id
_entity.type
_entity.pdbx_description
1 polymer ?
#
loop_
_entity_poly.entity_id
_entity_poly.type
_entity_poly.pdbx_seq_one_letter_code
_entity_poly.pdbx_strand_id
1 'polypeptide(L)'
;MIGGLSWFGIIRLGLVQTALGAVVVLTTSTINRAMVVGLALPASLPGLLVALHYAIQMLRPRMGHGSDAGGRRTPWIVGGMAVLALGGTLAAAATGLLMTHFWPGIGLAVLAFLMIGAGGGAAGTSLLALLAGEVA
;
A
#
# COMPACT_ATOMS: atom_id res chain seq x y z
N MET A 1 -26.28 -0.34 21.19
CA MET A 1 -25.15 -0.53 22.14
C MET A 1 -23.89 -0.08 21.44
N ILE A 2 -23.36 1.07 21.83
CA ILE A 2 -22.08 1.58 21.32
C ILE A 2 -21.00 0.81 22.10
N GLY A 3 -20.62 -0.36 21.59
CA GLY A 3 -19.52 -1.13 22.15
C GLY A 3 -18.24 -0.60 21.53
N GLY A 4 -17.61 0.40 22.16
CA GLY A 4 -16.34 0.94 21.69
C GLY A 4 -15.27 -0.15 21.56
N LEU A 5 -14.21 0.16 20.81
CA LEU A 5 -13.10 -0.75 20.56
C LEU A 5 -12.51 -1.33 21.85
N SER A 6 -12.51 -2.65 21.97
CA SER A 6 -11.77 -3.34 23.03
C SER A 6 -10.26 -3.19 22.82
N TRP A 7 -9.46 -3.38 23.88
CA TRP A 7 -7.99 -3.38 23.78
C TRP A 7 -7.48 -4.34 22.70
N PHE A 8 -8.10 -5.52 22.59
CA PHE A 8 -7.78 -6.47 21.53
C PHE A 8 -8.08 -5.92 20.13
N GLY A 9 -9.19 -5.20 19.97
CA GLY A 9 -9.54 -4.50 18.73
C GLY A 9 -8.50 -3.45 18.35
N ILE A 10 -8.03 -2.65 19.31
CA ILE A 10 -6.98 -1.64 19.10
C ILE A 10 -5.69 -2.30 18.63
N ILE A 11 -5.23 -3.36 19.31
CA ILE A 11 -4.01 -4.09 18.91
C ILE A 11 -4.16 -4.63 17.48
N ARG A 12 -5.29 -5.25 17.15
CA ARG A 12 -5.53 -5.80 15.81
C ARG A 12 -5.45 -4.72 14.73
N LEU A 13 -6.11 -3.57 14.93
CA LEU A 13 -6.08 -2.46 13.97
C LEU A 13 -4.69 -1.79 13.92
N GLY A 14 -3.99 -1.72 15.05
CA GLY A 14 -2.61 -1.24 15.13
C GLY A 14 -1.65 -2.13 14.32
N LEU A 15 -1.80 -3.45 14.37
CA LEU A 15 -1.01 -4.37 13.55
C LEU A 15 -1.27 -4.17 12.05
N VAL A 16 -2.52 -3.91 11.64
CA VAL A 16 -2.85 -3.57 10.25
C VAL A 16 -2.14 -2.28 9.83
N GLN A 17 -2.19 -1.24 10.68
CA GLN A 17 -1.52 0.04 10.39
C GLN A 17 0.00 -0.11 10.31
N THR A 18 0.59 -0.90 11.20
CA THR A 18 2.02 -1.21 11.17
C THR A 18 2.40 -1.93 9.88
N ALA A 19 1.61 -2.93 9.47
CA ALA A 19 1.85 -3.64 8.21
C ALA A 19 1.73 -2.71 6.99
N LEU A 20 0.73 -1.81 6.98
CA LEU A 20 0.56 -0.81 5.93
C LEU A 20 1.78 0.10 5.82
N GLY A 21 2.22 0.66 6.96
CA GLY A 21 3.42 1.50 7.03
C GLY A 21 4.69 0.75 6.61
N ALA A 22 4.87 -0.49 7.04
CA ALA A 22 6.04 -1.29 6.72
C ALA A 22 6.20 -1.52 5.21
N VAL A 23 5.13 -1.89 4.50
CA VAL A 23 5.16 -2.09 3.04
C VAL A 23 5.40 -0.78 2.31
N VAL A 24 4.76 0.31 2.73
CA VAL A 24 4.96 1.62 2.07
C VAL A 24 6.39 2.11 2.28
N VAL A 25 6.94 2.04 3.50
CA VAL A 25 8.31 2.44 3.81
C VAL A 25 9.33 1.61 3.04
N LEU A 26 9.10 0.30 2.87
CA LEU A 26 9.96 -0.58 2.08
C LEU A 26 10.20 0.00 0.66
N THR A 27 9.17 0.57 0.05
CA THR A 27 9.23 1.08 -1.33
C THR A 27 10.03 2.37 -1.46
N THR A 28 9.94 3.25 -0.46
CA THR A 28 10.64 4.55 -0.44
C THR A 28 12.04 4.48 0.17
N SER A 29 12.38 3.38 0.86
CA SER A 29 13.67 3.19 1.51
C SER A 29 14.49 2.07 0.86
N THR A 30 14.24 0.82 1.25
CA THR A 30 15.04 -0.35 0.84
C THR A 30 15.01 -0.56 -0.67
N ILE A 31 13.83 -0.57 -1.31
CA ILE A 31 13.71 -0.80 -2.76
C ILE A 31 14.29 0.37 -3.54
N ASN A 32 13.98 1.61 -3.12
CA ASN A 32 14.57 2.81 -3.72
C ASN A 32 16.11 2.76 -3.69
N ARG A 33 16.70 2.43 -2.54
CA ARG A 33 18.16 2.30 -2.39
C ARG A 33 18.71 1.11 -3.16
N ALA A 34 18.00 -0.02 -3.21
CA ALA A 34 18.41 -1.19 -3.98
C ALA A 34 18.49 -0.87 -5.48
N MET A 35 17.51 -0.16 -6.04
CA MET A 35 17.51 0.25 -7.44
C MET A 35 18.63 1.25 -7.76
N VAL A 36 18.79 2.31 -6.94
CA VAL A 36 19.77 3.37 -7.24
C VAL A 36 21.20 2.93 -6.94
N VAL A 37 21.43 2.40 -5.74
CA VAL A 37 22.79 2.08 -5.27
C VAL A 37 23.19 0.66 -5.64
N GLY A 38 22.28 -0.30 -5.51
CA GLY A 38 22.57 -1.71 -5.78
C GLY A 38 22.65 -2.03 -7.27
N LEU A 39 21.69 -1.52 -8.05
CA LEU A 39 21.57 -1.80 -9.50
C LEU A 39 22.10 -0.66 -10.38
N ALA A 40 22.62 0.41 -9.79
CA ALA A 40 23.10 1.61 -10.50
C ALA A 40 22.06 2.21 -11.47
N LEU A 41 20.77 2.05 -11.18
CA LEU A 41 19.70 2.63 -12.01
C LEU A 41 19.56 4.13 -11.77
N PRO A 42 19.11 4.90 -12.78
CA PRO A 42 18.83 6.32 -12.61
C PRO A 42 17.81 6.56 -11.49
N ALA A 43 18.09 7.50 -10.58
CA ALA A 43 17.21 7.82 -9.45
C ALA A 43 15.80 8.32 -9.87
N SER A 44 15.66 8.77 -11.12
CA SER A 44 14.36 9.10 -11.72
C SER A 44 13.44 7.90 -11.83
N LEU A 45 13.96 6.67 -11.99
CA LEU A 45 13.15 5.46 -12.14
C LEU A 45 12.33 5.16 -10.87
N PRO A 46 12.94 4.93 -9.68
CA PRO A 46 12.16 4.75 -8.47
C PRO A 46 11.37 6.00 -8.09
N GLY A 47 11.88 7.21 -8.40
CA GLY A 47 11.12 8.46 -8.22
C GLY A 47 9.79 8.46 -8.99
N LEU A 48 9.78 8.04 -10.25
CA LEU A 48 8.58 7.91 -11.06
C LEU A 48 7.65 6.81 -10.56
N LEU A 49 8.19 5.68 -10.12
CA LEU A 49 7.38 4.60 -9.52
C LEU A 49 6.66 5.07 -8.25
N VAL A 50 7.36 5.80 -7.37
CA VAL A 50 6.76 6.41 -6.17
C VAL A 50 5.73 7.47 -6.56
N ALA A 51 5.99 8.29 -7.58
CA ALA A 51 5.02 9.25 -8.09
C ALA A 51 3.74 8.56 -8.60
N LEU A 52 3.87 7.41 -9.29
CA LEU A 52 2.74 6.61 -9.74
C LEU A 52 1.91 6.05 -8.58
N HIS A 53 2.58 5.54 -7.55
CA HIS A 53 1.93 5.14 -6.29
C HIS A 53 1.09 6.30 -5.71
N TYR A 54 1.67 7.51 -5.61
CA TYR A 54 0.94 8.68 -5.10
C TYR A 54 -0.18 9.15 -6.02
N ALA A 55 -0.03 9.03 -7.34
CA ALA A 55 -1.09 9.36 -8.28
C ALA A 55 -2.34 8.50 -8.05
N ILE A 56 -2.17 7.19 -7.80
CA ILE A 56 -3.28 6.31 -7.44
C ILE A 56 -3.91 6.69 -6.09
N GLN A 57 -3.12 7.21 -5.15
CA GLN A 57 -3.65 7.68 -3.87
C GLN A 57 -4.58 8.90 -3.99
N MET A 58 -4.66 9.57 -5.15
CA MET A 58 -5.71 10.56 -5.42
C MET A 58 -7.11 9.95 -5.48
N LEU A 59 -7.23 8.62 -5.69
CA LEU A 59 -8.51 7.91 -5.66
C LEU A 59 -9.03 7.62 -4.25
N ARG A 60 -8.27 7.96 -3.20
CA ARG A 60 -8.66 7.76 -1.79
C ARG A 60 -10.07 8.29 -1.44
N PRO A 61 -10.53 9.47 -1.90
CA PRO A 61 -11.89 9.93 -1.64
C PRO A 61 -12.97 9.01 -2.21
N ARG A 62 -12.75 8.47 -3.42
CA ARG A 62 -13.68 7.51 -4.04
C ARG A 62 -13.70 6.18 -3.30
N MET A 63 -12.55 5.69 -2.87
CA MET A 63 -12.45 4.44 -2.10
C MET A 63 -13.10 4.58 -0.73
N GLY A 64 -12.93 5.73 -0.05
CA GLY A 64 -13.62 6.05 1.19
C GLY A 64 -15.14 6.13 1.00
N HIS A 65 -15.60 6.84 -0.02
CA HIS A 65 -17.03 6.87 -0.34
C HIS A 65 -17.60 5.48 -0.63
N GLY A 66 -16.85 4.63 -1.36
CA GLY A 66 -17.26 3.26 -1.64
C GLY A 66 -17.33 2.36 -0.41
N SER A 67 -16.43 2.54 0.57
CA SER A 67 -16.46 1.78 1.82
C SER A 67 -17.58 2.22 2.75
N ASP A 68 -17.94 3.50 2.72
CA ASP A 68 -19.06 4.07 3.46
C ASP A 68 -20.42 3.69 2.83
N ALA A 69 -20.56 3.82 1.51
CA ALA A 69 -21.78 3.45 0.79
C ALA A 69 -22.12 1.95 0.90
N GLY A 70 -21.09 1.10 0.97
CA GLY A 70 -21.26 -0.34 1.18
C GLY A 70 -21.54 -0.77 2.62
N GLY A 71 -21.53 0.18 3.58
CA GLY A 71 -21.83 -0.07 5.00
C GLY A 71 -20.87 -1.00 5.75
N ARG A 72 -19.82 -1.52 5.09
CA ARG A 72 -18.86 -2.47 5.67
C ARG A 72 -17.44 -2.07 5.26
N ARG A 73 -16.68 -1.53 6.21
CA ARG A 73 -15.28 -1.09 6.00
C ARG A 73 -14.27 -2.25 6.09
N THR A 74 -14.57 -3.32 6.83
CA THR A 74 -13.65 -4.46 7.01
C THR A 74 -13.23 -5.16 5.71
N PRO A 75 -14.12 -5.43 4.73
CA PRO A 75 -13.71 -5.99 3.44
C PRO A 75 -12.73 -5.10 2.67
N TRP A 76 -12.89 -3.78 2.75
CA TRP A 76 -11.96 -2.82 2.13
C TRP A 76 -10.60 -2.82 2.81
N ILE A 77 -10.55 -2.98 4.14
CA ILE A 77 -9.30 -3.13 4.89
C ILE A 77 -8.58 -4.42 4.46
N VAL A 78 -9.27 -5.56 4.50
CA VAL A 78 -8.67 -6.87 4.16
C VAL A 78 -8.27 -6.95 2.69
N GLY A 79 -9.15 -6.54 1.79
CA GLY A 79 -8.88 -6.52 0.35
C GLY A 79 -7.75 -5.56 -0.01
N GLY A 80 -7.75 -4.36 0.57
CA GLY A 80 -6.66 -3.40 0.39
C GLY A 80 -5.32 -3.93 0.90
N MET A 81 -5.30 -4.60 2.05
CA MET A 81 -4.10 -5.24 2.59
C MET A 81 -3.60 -6.38 1.72
N ALA A 82 -4.50 -7.20 1.16
CA ALA A 82 -4.12 -8.27 0.23
C ALA A 82 -3.46 -7.70 -1.03
N VAL A 83 -4.06 -6.65 -1.63
CA VAL A 83 -3.49 -5.97 -2.81
C VAL A 83 -2.16 -5.30 -2.46
N LEU A 84 -2.05 -4.67 -1.29
CA LEU A 84 -0.83 -4.02 -0.82
C LEU A 84 0.30 -5.04 -0.62
N ALA A 85 0.02 -6.16 0.05
CA ALA A 85 0.99 -7.22 0.31
C ALA A 85 1.48 -7.84 -1.00
N LEU A 86 0.56 -8.18 -1.92
CA LEU A 86 0.92 -8.65 -3.25
C LEU A 86 1.77 -7.64 -4.00
N GLY A 87 1.39 -6.36 -3.98
CA GLY A 87 2.17 -5.28 -4.60
C GLY A 87 3.58 -5.17 -4.02
N GLY A 88 3.73 -5.24 -2.69
CA GLY A 88 5.04 -5.25 -2.03
C GLY A 88 5.91 -6.44 -2.43
N THR A 89 5.34 -7.64 -2.47
CA THR A 89 6.04 -8.85 -2.92
C THR A 89 6.45 -8.75 -4.39
N LEU A 90 5.56 -8.25 -5.26
CA LEU A 90 5.87 -8.04 -6.67
C LEU A 90 6.93 -6.96 -6.87
N ALA A 91 6.97 -5.91 -6.04
CA ALA A 91 8.01 -4.88 -6.11
C ALA A 91 9.40 -5.45 -5.76
N ALA A 92 9.47 -6.33 -4.75
CA ALA A 92 10.70 -7.06 -4.43
C ALA A 92 11.12 -8.00 -5.58
N ALA A 93 10.18 -8.77 -6.13
CA ALA A 93 10.44 -9.65 -7.27
C ALA A 93 10.88 -8.87 -8.52
N ALA A 94 10.25 -7.72 -8.81
CA ALA A 94 10.61 -6.84 -9.90
C ALA A 94 12.03 -6.29 -9.75
N THR A 95 12.43 -5.95 -8.53
CA THR A 95 13.81 -5.51 -8.22
C THR A 95 14.82 -6.61 -8.52
N GLY A 96 14.52 -7.86 -8.17
CA GLY A 96 15.35 -9.01 -8.55
C GLY A 96 15.38 -9.25 -10.05
N LEU A 97 14.23 -9.10 -10.73
CA LEU A 97 14.11 -9.29 -12.18
C LEU A 97 14.87 -8.22 -12.98
N LEU A 98 14.95 -6.99 -12.47
CA LEU A 98 15.75 -5.92 -13.08
C LEU A 98 17.23 -6.27 -13.23
N MET A 99 17.75 -7.23 -12.46
CA MET A 99 19.14 -7.70 -12.57
C MET A 99 19.41 -8.52 -13.83
N THR A 100 18.41 -9.24 -14.33
CA THR A 100 18.56 -10.18 -15.45
C THR A 100 17.77 -9.74 -16.69
N HIS A 101 16.60 -9.14 -16.49
CA HIS A 101 15.67 -8.74 -17.54
C HIS A 101 15.09 -7.35 -17.26
N PHE A 102 15.75 -6.32 -17.79
CA PHE A 102 15.41 -4.92 -17.53
C PHE A 102 13.96 -4.55 -17.89
N TRP A 103 13.52 -4.80 -19.14
CA TRP A 103 12.20 -4.38 -19.60
C TRP A 103 11.03 -5.09 -18.89
N PRO A 104 11.05 -6.43 -18.73
CA PRO A 104 10.06 -7.12 -17.90
C PRO A 104 10.09 -6.68 -16.43
N GLY A 105 11.29 -6.40 -15.89
CA GLY A 105 11.46 -5.87 -14.54
C GLY A 105 10.76 -4.51 -14.35
N ILE A 106 10.89 -3.60 -15.31
CA ILE A 106 10.16 -2.33 -15.30
C ILE A 106 8.65 -2.57 -15.33
N GLY A 107 8.16 -3.40 -16.26
CA GLY A 107 6.73 -3.68 -16.39
C GLY A 107 6.13 -4.21 -15.08
N LEU A 108 6.85 -5.14 -14.44
CA LEU A 108 6.44 -5.70 -13.16
C LEU A 108 6.50 -4.67 -12.01
N ALA A 109 7.53 -3.80 -12.00
CA ALA A 109 7.64 -2.74 -11.02
C ALA A 109 6.50 -1.72 -11.13
N VAL A 110 6.12 -1.33 -12.35
CA VAL A 110 4.98 -0.43 -12.59
C VAL A 110 3.69 -1.04 -12.05
N LEU A 111 3.40 -2.30 -12.38
CA LEU A 111 2.23 -3.01 -11.87
C LEU A 111 2.25 -3.08 -10.33
N ALA A 112 3.40 -3.42 -9.75
CA ALA A 112 3.58 -3.52 -8.31
C ALA A 112 3.27 -2.19 -7.59
N PHE A 113 3.83 -1.07 -8.08
CA PHE A 113 3.61 0.25 -7.46
C PHE A 113 2.17 0.77 -7.63
N LEU A 114 1.49 0.42 -8.74
CA LEU A 114 0.05 0.65 -8.89
C LEU A 114 -0.76 -0.11 -7.83
N MET A 115 -0.43 -1.39 -7.62
CA MET A 115 -1.07 -2.22 -6.59
C MET A 115 -0.80 -1.67 -5.19
N ILE A 116 0.42 -1.25 -4.89
CA ILE A 116 0.77 -0.64 -3.58
C ILE A 116 -0.06 0.63 -3.35
N GLY A 117 -0.18 1.51 -4.35
CA GLY A 117 -1.01 2.71 -4.28
C GLY A 117 -2.49 2.40 -4.05
N ALA A 118 -3.04 1.46 -4.82
CA ALA A 118 -4.44 1.07 -4.72
C ALA A 118 -4.76 0.38 -3.39
N GLY A 119 -3.94 -0.59 -2.99
CA GLY A 119 -4.11 -1.35 -1.76
C GLY A 119 -3.93 -0.50 -0.50
N GLY A 120 -2.87 0.31 -0.46
CA GLY A 120 -2.62 1.26 0.63
C GLY A 120 -3.71 2.31 0.74
N GLY A 121 -4.21 2.83 -0.40
CA GLY A 121 -5.33 3.76 -0.45
C GLY A 121 -6.61 3.15 0.10
N ALA A 122 -6.99 1.95 -0.36
CA ALA A 122 -8.20 1.25 0.05
C ALA A 122 -8.18 0.85 1.53
N ALA A 123 -7.08 0.22 1.99
CA ALA A 123 -6.96 -0.23 3.37
C ALA A 123 -6.81 0.94 4.35
N GLY A 124 -5.93 1.89 4.05
CA GLY A 124 -5.60 2.99 4.95
C GLY A 124 -6.78 3.94 5.17
N THR A 125 -7.49 4.31 4.10
CA THR A 125 -8.67 5.18 4.23
C THR A 125 -9.79 4.52 5.05
N SER A 126 -10.09 3.25 4.75
CA SER A 126 -11.15 2.50 5.43
C SER A 126 -10.80 2.21 6.90
N LEU A 127 -9.52 1.96 7.19
CA LEU A 127 -9.02 1.74 8.55
C LEU A 127 -9.17 3.01 9.41
N LEU A 128 -8.67 4.15 8.91
CA LEU A 128 -8.75 5.42 9.63
C LEU A 128 -10.19 5.88 9.81
N ALA A 129 -11.05 5.67 8.81
CA ALA A 129 -12.48 5.96 8.93
C ALA A 129 -13.15 5.08 9.99
N LEU A 130 -12.86 3.77 10.02
CA LEU A 130 -13.36 2.85 11.05
C LEU A 130 -12.92 3.28 12.45
N LEU A 131 -11.63 3.61 12.64
CA LEU A 131 -11.13 4.11 13.93
C LEU A 131 -11.85 5.39 14.38
N ALA A 132 -12.05 6.35 13.47
CA ALA A 132 -12.75 7.59 13.79
C ALA A 132 -14.21 7.36 14.21
N GLY A 133 -14.90 6.41 13.55
CA GLY A 133 -16.30 6.08 13.86
C GLY A 133 -16.51 5.37 15.21
N GLU A 134 -15.47 4.78 15.79
CA GLU A 134 -15.54 4.08 17.08
C GLU A 134 -15.28 5.01 18.28
N VAL A 135 -14.89 6.26 18.03
CA VAL A 135 -14.61 7.29 19.05
C VAL A 135 -15.71 8.37 19.10
N ALA A 136 -16.57 8.45 18.08
CA ALA A 136 -17.69 9.37 17.98
C ALA A 136 -18.97 8.82 18.62
#